data_AF-A0A8X6TWP7-F1
#
_entry.id   AF-A0A8X6TWP7-F1
#
_cell.length_a   1.000
_cell.length_b   1.000
_cell.length_c   1.000
_cell.angle_alpha   90.00
_cell.angle_beta   90.00
_cell.angle_gamma   90.00
#
_symmetry.space_group_name_H-M   'P 1'
#
loop_
_entity.id
_entity.type
_entity.pdbx_description
1 polymer ?
#
loop_
_entity_poly.entity_id
_entity_poly.type
_entity_poly.pdbx_seq_one_letter_code
_entity_poly.pdbx_strand_id
1 'polypeptide(L)'
;GLFTYDSNIENVKKMVDTYHLDFLKEKTAKETFKAILRTCSDFDDSALTHVDCMRNSSLWNMVMFSILRSAKGDLDIDVYGDFAKLLATSSNVESANIPQAMQEVAEQIAADINYEEFKSMSVEEAEKWLRTSISPSGYKFRQFLERHGHRCLGEFDVRTITWEMDPKMLVKLLQVNINQHV
;
A
#
# COMPACT_ATOMS: atom_id res chain seq x y z
N GLY A 1 18.97 -5.47 -17.99
CA GLY A 1 18.56 -5.62 -16.59
C GLY A 1 18.15 -4.27 -16.05
N LEU A 2 19.06 -3.51 -15.44
CA LEU A 2 18.78 -2.14 -14.97
C LEU A 2 18.57 -1.12 -16.12
N PHE A 3 19.23 -1.30 -17.26
CA PHE A 3 19.22 -0.31 -18.37
C PHE A 3 17.94 -0.30 -19.23
N THR A 4 17.00 -1.21 -19.03
CA THR A 4 15.73 -1.24 -19.79
C THR A 4 14.55 -0.63 -19.03
N TYR A 5 14.74 -0.25 -17.77
CA TYR A 5 13.68 0.29 -16.90
C TYR A 5 13.21 1.67 -17.37
N ASP A 6 14.14 2.57 -17.70
CA ASP A 6 13.79 3.95 -18.07
C ASP A 6 13.10 4.07 -19.43
N SER A 7 13.46 3.23 -20.41
CA SER A 7 12.90 3.33 -21.77
C SER A 7 11.42 2.96 -21.86
N ASN A 8 10.88 2.18 -20.92
CA ASN A 8 9.48 1.76 -20.93
C ASN A 8 8.59 2.60 -20.00
N ILE A 9 9.16 3.35 -19.05
CA ILE A 9 8.37 4.17 -18.13
C ILE A 9 7.56 5.24 -18.85
N GLU A 10 8.13 5.94 -19.84
CA GLU A 10 7.41 6.97 -20.58
C GLU A 10 6.25 6.39 -21.40
N ASN A 11 6.46 5.22 -22.01
CA ASN A 11 5.42 4.51 -22.75
C ASN A 11 4.29 4.04 -21.83
N VAL A 12 4.63 3.48 -20.66
CA VAL A 12 3.66 3.04 -19.66
C VAL A 12 2.90 4.22 -19.07
N LYS A 13 3.57 5.33 -18.75
CA LYS A 13 2.91 6.57 -18.30
C LYS A 13 1.91 7.08 -19.32
N LYS A 14 2.34 7.17 -20.60
CA LYS A 14 1.45 7.59 -21.68
C LYS A 14 0.26 6.65 -21.85
N MET A 15 0.46 5.35 -21.73
CA MET A 15 -0.61 4.36 -21.79
C MET A 15 -1.61 4.56 -20.65
N VAL A 16 -1.15 4.78 -19.41
CA VAL A 16 -2.01 5.05 -18.25
C VAL A 16 -2.76 6.37 -18.42
N ASP A 17 -2.08 7.44 -18.82
CA ASP A 17 -2.66 8.78 -19.00
C ASP A 17 -3.71 8.82 -20.13
N THR A 18 -3.54 7.95 -21.13
CA THR A 18 -4.47 7.82 -22.26
C THR A 18 -5.43 6.63 -22.11
N TYR A 19 -5.37 5.91 -20.99
CA TYR A 19 -6.23 4.75 -20.77
C TYR A 19 -7.67 5.23 -20.63
N HIS A 20 -8.51 4.79 -21.57
CA HIS A 20 -9.92 5.15 -21.59
C HIS A 20 -10.75 3.92 -21.27
N LEU A 21 -11.63 4.05 -20.28
CA LEU A 21 -12.63 3.05 -19.93
C LEU A 21 -13.72 3.05 -21.01
N ASP A 22 -13.37 2.64 -22.23
CA ASP A 22 -14.22 2.74 -23.41
C ASP A 22 -15.54 1.96 -23.25
N PHE A 23 -15.57 0.95 -22.37
CA PHE A 23 -16.80 0.27 -21.98
C PHE A 23 -17.87 1.19 -21.36
N LEU A 24 -17.49 2.37 -20.83
CA LEU A 24 -18.42 3.39 -20.33
C LEU A 24 -19.15 4.14 -21.44
N LYS A 25 -18.67 4.05 -22.70
CA LYS A 25 -19.26 4.73 -23.86
C LYS A 25 -20.27 3.85 -24.61
N GLU A 26 -20.38 2.58 -24.23
CA GLU A 26 -21.24 1.60 -24.90
C GLU A 26 -22.72 1.82 -24.60
N LYS A 27 -23.58 1.56 -25.59
CA LYS A 27 -25.01 1.90 -25.51
C LYS A 27 -25.87 0.79 -24.91
N THR A 28 -25.36 -0.45 -24.90
CA THR A 28 -26.09 -1.61 -24.40
C THR A 28 -25.25 -2.42 -23.41
N ALA A 29 -25.92 -3.07 -22.45
CA ALA A 29 -25.25 -3.94 -21.48
C ALA A 29 -24.42 -5.06 -22.14
N LYS A 30 -24.86 -5.57 -23.30
CA LYS A 30 -24.14 -6.59 -24.08
C LYS A 30 -22.84 -6.05 -24.68
N GLU A 31 -22.86 -4.82 -25.17
CA GLU A 31 -21.67 -4.14 -25.71
C GLU A 31 -20.70 -3.80 -24.59
N THR A 32 -21.19 -3.23 -23.48
CA THR A 32 -20.40 -2.98 -22.27
C THR A 32 -19.71 -4.25 -21.77
N PHE A 33 -20.44 -5.36 -21.66
CA PHE A 33 -19.87 -6.64 -21.22
C PHE A 33 -18.76 -7.13 -22.15
N LYS A 34 -18.95 -7.04 -23.47
CA LYS A 34 -17.90 -7.40 -24.44
C LYS A 34 -16.69 -6.47 -24.38
N ALA A 35 -16.90 -5.18 -24.15
CA ALA A 35 -15.82 -4.22 -24.01
C ALA A 35 -14.99 -4.52 -22.75
N ILE A 36 -15.62 -4.79 -21.61
CA ILE A 36 -14.93 -5.22 -20.37
C ILE A 36 -14.09 -6.48 -20.60
N LEU A 37 -14.64 -7.49 -21.28
CA LEU A 37 -13.89 -8.73 -21.56
C LEU A 37 -12.66 -8.50 -22.45
N ARG A 38 -12.69 -7.49 -23.32
CA ARG A 38 -11.55 -7.14 -24.19
C ARG A 38 -10.46 -6.38 -23.45
N THR A 39 -10.83 -5.63 -22.40
CA THR A 39 -9.87 -4.86 -21.60
C THR A 39 -9.18 -5.68 -20.51
N CYS A 40 -9.59 -6.93 -20.28
CA CYS A 40 -9.00 -7.78 -19.23
C CYS A 40 -7.48 -7.99 -19.40
N SER A 41 -6.98 -8.00 -20.63
CA SER A 41 -5.56 -8.16 -20.94
C SER A 41 -4.78 -6.85 -20.98
N ASP A 42 -5.44 -5.69 -20.83
CA ASP A 42 -4.77 -4.37 -20.94
C ASP A 42 -3.70 -4.18 -19.86
N PHE A 43 -3.81 -4.93 -18.76
CA PHE A 43 -2.86 -4.89 -17.65
C PHE A 43 -1.87 -6.05 -17.64
N ASP A 44 -1.91 -6.97 -18.62
CA ASP A 44 -1.05 -8.16 -18.66
C ASP A 44 0.44 -7.76 -18.67
N ASP A 45 0.82 -6.81 -19.53
CA ASP A 45 2.20 -6.32 -19.62
C ASP A 45 2.66 -5.66 -18.31
N SER A 46 1.77 -4.93 -17.65
CA SER A 46 2.05 -4.30 -16.36
C SER A 46 2.21 -5.35 -15.25
N ALA A 47 1.35 -6.37 -15.24
CA ALA A 47 1.42 -7.49 -14.30
C ALA A 47 2.70 -8.31 -14.51
N LEU A 48 3.07 -8.61 -15.76
CA LEU A 48 4.31 -9.30 -16.10
C LEU A 48 5.54 -8.49 -15.67
N THR A 49 5.55 -7.19 -15.96
CA THR A 49 6.63 -6.29 -15.53
C THR A 49 6.77 -6.27 -14.01
N HIS A 50 5.64 -6.17 -13.29
CA HIS A 50 5.64 -6.24 -11.82
C HIS A 50 6.20 -7.57 -11.30
N VAL A 51 5.81 -8.70 -11.89
CA VAL A 51 6.34 -10.03 -11.53
C VAL A 51 7.86 -10.11 -11.77
N ASP A 52 8.36 -9.55 -12.88
CA ASP A 52 9.79 -9.51 -13.17
C ASP A 52 10.57 -8.63 -12.18
N CYS A 53 10.04 -7.46 -11.83
CA CYS A 53 10.60 -6.58 -10.80
C CYS A 53 10.64 -7.29 -9.43
N MET A 54 9.54 -7.93 -9.02
CA MET A 54 9.45 -8.71 -7.79
C MET A 54 10.47 -9.85 -7.75
N ARG A 55 10.59 -10.61 -8.86
CA ARG A 55 11.56 -11.71 -9.00
C ARG A 55 12.99 -11.20 -8.86
N ASN A 56 13.32 -10.11 -9.55
CA ASN A 56 14.65 -9.52 -9.51
C ASN A 56 15.00 -9.01 -8.10
N SER A 57 14.08 -8.32 -7.43
CA SER A 57 14.28 -7.85 -6.05
C SER A 57 14.52 -9.03 -5.10
N SER A 58 13.72 -10.09 -5.20
CA SER A 58 13.87 -11.29 -4.38
C SER A 58 15.21 -11.99 -4.62
N LEU A 59 15.64 -12.09 -5.87
CA LEU A 59 16.94 -12.67 -6.22
C LEU A 59 18.10 -11.87 -5.62
N TRP A 60 18.07 -10.55 -5.74
CA TRP A 60 19.10 -9.68 -5.15
C TRP A 60 19.12 -9.75 -3.64
N ASN A 61 17.95 -9.83 -3.00
CA ASN A 61 17.84 -10.06 -1.56
C ASN A 61 18.50 -11.38 -1.15
N MET A 62 18.30 -12.46 -1.90
CA MET A 62 18.98 -13.74 -1.66
C MET A 62 20.49 -13.67 -1.85
N VAL A 63 20.97 -12.98 -2.90
CA VAL A 63 22.41 -12.80 -3.15
C VAL A 63 23.04 -12.01 -2.00
N MET A 64 22.41 -10.91 -1.58
CA MET A 64 22.90 -10.08 -0.47
C MET A 64 22.93 -10.86 0.84
N PHE A 65 21.87 -11.62 1.14
CA PHE A 65 21.82 -12.49 2.31
C PHE A 65 22.91 -13.58 2.30
N SER A 66 23.16 -14.18 1.12
CA SER A 66 24.23 -15.16 0.93
C SER A 66 25.63 -14.57 1.17
N ILE A 67 25.87 -13.34 0.71
CA ILE A 67 27.13 -12.61 0.94
C ILE A 67 27.33 -12.36 2.43
N LEU A 68 26.32 -11.85 3.13
CA LEU A 68 26.40 -11.59 4.58
C LEU A 68 26.65 -12.88 5.38
N ARG A 69 25.93 -13.95 5.05
CA ARG A 69 26.17 -15.28 5.62
C ARG A 69 27.60 -15.74 5.40
N SER A 70 28.09 -15.65 4.17
CA SER A 70 29.45 -16.08 3.81
C SER A 70 30.52 -15.28 4.57
N ALA A 71 30.31 -13.97 4.72
CA ALA A 71 31.23 -13.09 5.45
C ALA A 71 31.28 -13.40 6.95
N LYS A 72 30.14 -13.78 7.56
CA LYS A 72 30.08 -14.13 8.99
C LYS A 72 30.46 -15.59 9.28
N GLY A 73 30.22 -16.49 8.34
CA GLY A 73 30.47 -17.93 8.47
C GLY A 73 29.29 -18.74 9.01
N ASP A 74 28.22 -18.10 9.51
CA ASP A 74 26.99 -18.77 9.95
C ASP A 74 25.75 -17.88 9.76
N LEU A 75 24.56 -18.45 9.93
CA LEU A 75 23.27 -17.75 9.97
C LEU A 75 22.83 -17.55 11.41
N ASP A 76 22.92 -16.30 11.88
CA ASP A 76 22.46 -15.92 13.21
C ASP A 76 21.81 -14.54 13.20
N ILE A 77 21.41 -14.07 14.39
CA ILE A 77 20.65 -12.85 14.58
C ILE A 77 21.36 -11.59 14.06
N ASP A 78 22.70 -11.56 14.05
CA ASP A 78 23.42 -10.39 13.55
C ASP A 78 23.40 -10.36 12.01
N VAL A 79 23.46 -11.52 11.33
CA VAL A 79 23.28 -11.57 9.86
C VAL A 79 21.91 -11.05 9.47
N TYR A 80 20.86 -11.44 10.20
CA TYR A 80 19.51 -10.90 9.99
C TYR A 80 19.45 -9.39 10.28
N GLY A 81 20.12 -8.93 11.35
CA GLY A 81 20.19 -7.52 11.71
C GLY A 81 20.88 -6.66 10.65
N ASP A 82 22.01 -7.12 10.10
CA ASP A 82 22.74 -6.40 9.06
C ASP A 82 22.00 -6.42 7.73
N PHE A 83 21.32 -7.53 7.40
CA PHE A 83 20.43 -7.59 6.25
C PHE A 83 19.27 -6.62 6.38
N ALA A 84 18.64 -6.53 7.56
CA ALA A 84 17.57 -5.58 7.83
C ALA A 84 18.04 -4.11 7.69
N LYS A 85 19.24 -3.78 8.20
CA LYS A 85 19.84 -2.45 8.02
C LYS A 85 20.05 -2.11 6.54
N LEU A 86 20.52 -3.07 5.73
CA LEU A 86 20.68 -2.85 4.29
C LEU A 86 19.34 -2.61 3.60
N LEU A 87 18.30 -3.41 3.92
CA LEU A 87 16.96 -3.18 3.39
C LEU A 87 16.40 -1.81 3.81
N ALA A 88 16.68 -1.36 5.04
CA ALA A 88 16.26 -0.05 5.53
C ALA A 88 16.91 1.13 4.79
N THR A 89 18.00 0.93 4.03
CA THR A 89 18.55 1.98 3.17
C THR A 89 17.76 2.20 1.88
N SER A 90 16.85 1.29 1.53
CA SER A 90 15.96 1.50 0.39
C SER A 90 14.93 2.58 0.72
N SER A 91 14.88 3.63 -0.11
CA SER A 91 13.92 4.72 0.02
C SER A 91 12.72 4.50 -0.93
N ASN A 92 11.60 5.15 -0.62
CA ASN A 92 10.39 5.17 -1.47
C ASN A 92 9.74 3.79 -1.74
N VAL A 93 9.88 2.84 -0.80
CA VAL A 93 9.12 1.58 -0.87
C VAL A 93 7.70 1.84 -0.37
N GLU A 94 6.73 1.97 -1.28
CA GLU A 94 5.34 2.30 -0.93
C GLU A 94 4.71 1.36 0.10
N SER A 95 5.05 0.07 0.09
CA SER A 95 4.60 -0.89 1.10
C SER A 95 5.22 -0.68 2.48
N ALA A 96 6.45 -0.16 2.56
CA ALA A 96 7.11 0.17 3.82
C ALA A 96 6.59 1.48 4.42
N ASN A 97 6.03 2.37 3.59
CA ASN A 97 5.46 3.65 4.04
C ASN A 97 4.10 3.51 4.73
N ILE A 98 3.33 2.45 4.46
CA ILE A 98 1.99 2.28 5.02
C ILE A 98 1.98 2.12 6.54
N PRO A 99 2.79 1.23 7.15
CA PRO A 99 2.85 1.11 8.60
C PRO A 99 3.25 2.42 9.27
N GLN A 100 4.21 3.15 8.69
CA GLN A 100 4.61 4.46 9.19
C GLN A 100 3.47 5.49 9.09
N ALA A 101 2.82 5.59 7.92
CA ALA A 101 1.70 6.51 7.74
C ALA A 101 0.52 6.19 8.66
N MET A 102 0.26 4.91 8.94
CA MET A 102 -0.76 4.48 9.89
C MET A 102 -0.37 4.83 11.33
N GLN A 103 0.90 4.65 11.70
CA GLN A 103 1.45 5.04 12.99
C GLN A 103 1.29 6.56 13.18
N GLU A 104 1.68 7.38 12.22
CA GLU A 104 1.52 8.84 12.29
C GLU A 104 0.07 9.29 12.50
N VAL A 105 -0.91 8.56 11.96
CA VAL A 105 -2.33 8.81 12.23
C VAL A 105 -2.66 8.45 13.68
N ALA A 106 -2.23 7.28 14.16
CA ALA A 106 -2.49 6.83 15.54
C ALA A 106 -1.88 7.77 16.59
N GLU A 107 -0.64 8.23 16.37
CA GLU A 107 0.05 9.18 17.24
C GLU A 107 -0.69 10.51 17.30
N GLN A 108 -1.16 11.02 16.15
CA GLN A 108 -1.94 12.25 16.13
C GLN A 108 -3.28 12.10 16.86
N ILE A 109 -3.94 10.94 16.74
CA ILE A 109 -5.18 10.66 17.48
C ILE A 109 -4.92 10.73 18.99
N ALA A 110 -3.84 10.12 19.48
CA ALA A 110 -3.47 10.14 20.89
C ALA A 110 -3.08 11.54 21.40
N ALA A 111 -2.68 12.44 20.50
CA ALA A 111 -2.40 13.84 20.81
C ALA A 111 -3.66 14.72 20.82
N ASP A 112 -4.64 14.44 19.95
CA ASP A 112 -5.87 15.24 19.83
C ASP A 112 -6.92 14.85 20.89
N ILE A 113 -7.01 13.55 21.22
CA ILE A 113 -7.97 13.00 22.19
C ILE A 113 -7.31 11.93 23.06
N ASN A 114 -7.94 11.60 24.19
CA ASN A 114 -7.45 10.50 25.01
C ASN A 114 -7.52 9.18 24.22
N TYR A 115 -6.42 8.43 24.15
CA TYR A 115 -6.38 7.17 23.41
C TYR A 115 -7.42 6.15 23.91
N GLU A 116 -7.76 6.14 25.20
CA GLU A 116 -8.82 5.29 25.76
C GLU A 116 -10.22 5.75 25.29
N GLU A 117 -10.42 7.06 25.13
CA GLU A 117 -11.65 7.59 24.56
C GLU A 117 -11.82 7.09 23.13
N PHE A 118 -10.78 7.18 22.30
CA PHE A 118 -10.80 6.67 20.93
C PHE A 118 -11.02 5.14 20.86
N LYS A 119 -10.38 4.38 21.75
CA LYS A 119 -10.59 2.92 21.86
C LYS A 119 -12.02 2.57 22.28
N SER A 120 -12.65 3.41 23.09
CA SER A 120 -14.02 3.19 23.58
C SER A 120 -15.11 3.53 22.56
N MET A 121 -14.81 4.37 21.56
CA MET A 121 -15.73 4.67 20.46
C MET A 121 -16.10 3.39 19.70
N SER A 122 -17.36 3.27 19.30
CA SER A 122 -17.69 2.30 18.25
C SER A 122 -16.93 2.63 16.97
N VAL A 123 -16.70 1.62 16.13
CA VAL A 123 -15.95 1.80 14.88
C VAL A 123 -16.63 2.86 13.99
N GLU A 124 -17.96 2.87 13.97
CA GLU A 124 -18.77 3.84 13.24
C GLU A 124 -18.62 5.27 13.78
N GLU A 125 -18.58 5.44 15.11
CA GLU A 125 -18.37 6.75 15.74
C GLU A 125 -16.96 7.27 15.48
N ALA A 126 -15.94 6.42 15.64
CA ALA A 126 -14.55 6.75 15.36
C ALA A 126 -14.33 7.10 13.89
N GLU A 127 -14.91 6.33 12.96
CA GLU A 127 -14.86 6.62 11.52
C GLU A 127 -15.49 7.98 11.23
N LYS A 128 -16.71 8.23 11.74
CA LYS A 128 -17.41 9.49 11.53
C LYS A 128 -16.62 10.66 12.08
N TRP A 129 -16.04 10.52 13.27
CA TRP A 129 -15.20 11.54 13.88
C TRP A 129 -13.97 11.83 13.02
N LEU A 130 -13.20 10.81 12.62
CA LEU A 130 -12.02 10.99 11.76
C LEU A 130 -12.35 11.61 10.41
N ARG A 131 -13.50 11.25 9.81
CA ARG A 131 -13.91 11.81 8.50
C ARG A 131 -14.34 13.27 8.60
N THR A 132 -15.00 13.67 9.68
CA THR A 132 -15.64 15.00 9.79
C THR A 132 -14.88 16.00 10.66
N SER A 133 -13.99 15.52 11.52
CA SER A 133 -13.23 16.37 12.44
C SER A 133 -12.31 17.33 11.68
N ILE A 134 -12.26 18.58 12.15
CA ILE A 134 -11.29 19.60 11.75
C ILE A 134 -9.96 19.46 12.49
N SER A 135 -9.85 18.48 13.39
CA SER A 135 -8.62 18.22 14.13
C SER A 135 -7.50 17.69 13.21
N PRO A 136 -6.23 17.85 13.60
CA PRO A 136 -5.10 17.27 12.88
C PRO A 136 -5.24 15.77 12.58
N SER A 137 -5.84 14.99 13.50
CA SER A 137 -6.12 13.56 13.29
C SER A 137 -7.06 13.31 12.13
N GLY A 138 -8.15 14.08 12.06
CA GLY A 138 -9.10 13.97 10.95
C GLY A 138 -8.46 14.35 9.61
N TYR A 139 -7.59 15.37 9.61
CA TYR A 139 -6.81 15.73 8.43
C TYR A 139 -5.86 14.60 7.99
N LYS A 140 -5.01 14.09 8.89
CA LYS A 140 -4.07 13.01 8.59
C LYS A 140 -4.77 11.73 8.14
N PHE A 141 -5.90 11.38 8.74
CA PHE A 141 -6.69 10.22 8.33
C PHE A 141 -7.23 10.37 6.90
N ARG A 142 -7.77 11.54 6.54
CA ARG A 142 -8.23 11.81 5.17
C ARG A 142 -7.07 11.80 4.17
N GLN A 143 -5.92 12.35 4.55
CA GLN A 143 -4.71 12.31 3.72
C GLN A 143 -4.20 10.87 3.52
N PHE A 144 -4.28 10.03 4.57
CA PHE A 144 -3.98 8.60 4.45
C PHE A 144 -4.91 7.92 3.46
N LEU A 145 -6.22 8.18 3.53
CA LEU A 145 -7.19 7.62 2.58
C LEU A 145 -6.95 8.13 1.14
N GLU A 146 -6.62 9.40 0.96
CA GLU A 146 -6.29 9.95 -0.37
C GLU A 146 -5.09 9.25 -0.99
N ARG A 147 -4.03 9.00 -0.20
CA ARG A 147 -2.79 8.39 -0.69
C ARG A 147 -2.85 6.86 -0.78
N HIS A 148 -3.49 6.21 0.19
CA HIS A 148 -3.43 4.75 0.40
C HIS A 148 -4.79 4.07 0.46
N GLY A 149 -5.89 4.81 0.34
CA GLY A 149 -7.25 4.27 0.47
C GLY A 149 -7.63 3.23 -0.58
N HIS A 150 -6.98 3.25 -1.75
CA HIS A 150 -7.11 2.24 -2.79
C HIS A 150 -6.54 0.86 -2.40
N ARG A 151 -5.79 0.77 -1.29
CA ARG A 151 -5.17 -0.47 -0.79
C ARG A 151 -6.05 -1.18 0.24
N CYS A 152 -5.70 -2.41 0.54
CA CYS A 152 -6.41 -3.27 1.49
C CYS A 152 -5.47 -4.33 2.09
N LEU A 153 -5.94 -5.05 3.11
CA LEU A 153 -5.28 -6.29 3.52
C LEU A 153 -5.66 -7.40 2.55
N GLY A 154 -4.71 -7.95 1.81
CA GLY A 154 -4.97 -8.97 0.78
C GLY A 154 -5.15 -8.38 -0.62
N GLU A 155 -4.26 -7.47 -1.02
CA GLU A 155 -4.31 -6.66 -2.27
C GLU A 155 -4.40 -7.48 -3.56
N PHE A 156 -4.03 -8.75 -3.54
CA PHE A 156 -4.09 -9.63 -4.70
C PHE A 156 -5.44 -10.32 -4.90
N ASP A 157 -6.37 -10.23 -3.93
CA ASP A 157 -7.75 -10.65 -4.12
C ASP A 157 -8.58 -9.45 -4.58
N VAL A 158 -8.99 -9.47 -5.85
CA VAL A 158 -9.80 -8.44 -6.50
C VAL A 158 -11.18 -8.24 -5.86
N ARG A 159 -11.62 -9.16 -4.99
CA ARG A 159 -12.87 -9.03 -4.23
C ARG A 159 -12.70 -8.34 -2.88
N THR A 160 -11.47 -8.08 -2.46
CA THR A 160 -11.20 -7.45 -1.16
C THR A 160 -11.64 -5.99 -1.16
N ILE A 161 -12.33 -5.58 -0.10
CA ILE A 161 -12.76 -4.21 0.10
C ILE A 161 -11.56 -3.33 0.50
N THR A 162 -11.40 -2.19 -0.18
CA THR A 162 -10.34 -1.22 0.09
C THR A 162 -10.64 -0.33 1.29
N TRP A 163 -9.61 0.30 1.86
CA TRP A 163 -9.79 1.21 2.99
C TRP A 163 -10.61 2.45 2.65
N GLU A 164 -10.62 2.88 1.39
CA GLU A 164 -11.49 3.96 0.93
C GLU A 164 -12.95 3.51 0.83
N MET A 165 -13.18 2.30 0.31
CA MET A 165 -14.51 1.70 0.16
C MET A 165 -15.17 1.41 1.52
N ASP A 166 -14.41 0.86 2.46
CA ASP A 166 -14.83 0.64 3.85
C ASP A 166 -13.66 0.88 4.83
N PRO A 167 -13.57 2.08 5.44
CA PRO A 167 -12.48 2.40 6.36
C PRO A 167 -12.62 1.71 7.71
N LYS A 168 -13.70 0.99 8.00
CA LYS A 168 -13.90 0.35 9.30
C LYS A 168 -12.76 -0.58 9.68
N MET A 169 -12.17 -1.28 8.71
CA MET A 169 -11.01 -2.12 8.95
C MET A 169 -9.78 -1.29 9.35
N LEU A 170 -9.56 -0.16 8.69
CA LEU A 170 -8.49 0.78 9.04
C LEU A 170 -8.70 1.37 10.44
N VAL A 171 -9.93 1.77 10.78
CA VAL A 171 -10.29 2.30 12.11
C VAL A 171 -10.04 1.26 13.19
N LYS A 172 -10.44 -0.01 12.97
CA LYS A 172 -10.13 -1.11 13.89
C LYS A 172 -8.63 -1.29 14.09
N LEU A 173 -7.84 -1.22 13.02
CA LEU A 173 -6.37 -1.30 13.11
C LEU A 173 -5.80 -0.13 13.93
N LEU A 174 -6.30 1.09 13.73
CA LEU A 174 -5.89 2.26 14.52
C LEU A 174 -6.25 2.09 16.00
N GLN A 175 -7.45 1.60 16.33
CA GLN A 175 -7.88 1.36 17.71
C GLN A 175 -7.03 0.27 18.40
N VAL A 176 -6.56 -0.74 17.66
CA VAL A 176 -5.65 -1.77 18.19
C VAL A 176 -4.25 -1.22 18.41
N ASN A 177 -3.74 -0.39 17.49
CA ASN A 177 -2.35 0.07 17.49
C ASN A 177 -2.11 1.36 18.29
N ILE A 178 -3.16 2.12 18.62
CA ILE A 178 -3.02 3.31 19.44
C ILE A 178 -2.71 2.91 20.89
N ASN A 179 -1.65 3.49 21.46
CA ASN A 179 -1.25 3.28 22.84
C ASN A 179 -0.85 4.62 23.46
N GLN A 180 -0.82 4.67 24.80
CA GLN A 180 -0.24 5.80 25.49
C GLN A 180 1.20 6.00 25.04
N HIS A 181 1.53 7.20 24.54
CA HIS A 181 2.91 7.58 24.31
C HIS A 181 3.67 7.47 25.65
N VAL A 182 4.70 6.61 25.68
CA VAL A 182 5.77 6.61 26.69
C VAL A 182 6.88 7.52 26.20
#